data_AF-A0A1Z8QKL3-F1
#
_entry.id   AF-A0A1Z8QKL3-F1
#
_cell.length_a   1.000
_cell.length_b   1.000
_cell.length_c   1.000
_cell.angle_alpha   90.00
_cell.angle_beta   90.00
_cell.angle_gamma   90.00
#
_symmetry.space_group_name_H-M   'P 1'
#
loop_
_entity.id
_entity.type
_entity.pdbx_description
1 polymer ?
#
loop_
_entity_poly.entity_id
_entity_poly.type
_entity_poly.pdbx_seq_one_letter_code
_entity_poly.pdbx_strand_id
1 'polypeptide(L)'
;MGNGFDFIIRVFKAISTCMPENKSIKCVLAKCGIGVENAGHVKLCNASIDIFKDIKGNPYRLDETGLQEIWDNTTTRKEINDSLDRGIRHDNCRLCWDAEDSGVKSIRQVTNDAFPDVEPMEHQPRVAILKPGNLCNFACRTCNVEATNQLYDIDYKLRQKPSGLLKDTETVRANEKLTYQEYVKTFESQRKSFHRDSKFWNVMDKWSDGILHYALFGGEPFVMKPLFDMLNRSYETGSSAKQDLYVSTNCSVWSEKYIEIIKSFKTAMIGISIDAVGKQFEYVRHPGKWEKIKTNILKFVKLRDDNPHIKLKVSATCNPFNIYYLDELYDFFKEVKIPIDIHLIQIPECYDIRILPKAVKEVITKKHQHREDLAHVLRFLNSEMIDAELYLKDFIYLTKGTDKIRNEKFGDAMPEFNQILLENGIDI
;
A
#
# COMPACT_ATOMS: atom_id res chain seq x y z
N MET A 1 -40.07 -46.45 21.43
CA MET A 1 -40.02 -45.89 22.79
C MET A 1 -38.79 -46.44 23.50
N GLY A 2 -37.92 -45.55 24.00
CA GLY A 2 -36.83 -45.84 24.94
C GLY A 2 -35.60 -46.52 24.33
N ASN A 3 -34.54 -45.79 23.92
CA ASN A 3 -33.49 -45.12 24.73
C ASN A 3 -32.33 -46.06 25.08
N GLY A 4 -31.10 -45.60 24.80
CA GLY A 4 -29.92 -46.06 25.53
C GLY A 4 -28.61 -46.19 24.74
N PHE A 5 -28.21 -45.14 24.00
CA PHE A 5 -26.82 -44.93 23.63
C PHE A 5 -26.06 -44.51 24.90
N ASP A 6 -25.07 -45.29 25.34
CA ASP A 6 -23.99 -44.80 26.21
C ASP A 6 -22.85 -45.83 26.24
N PHE A 7 -21.77 -45.54 25.51
CA PHE A 7 -20.46 -46.11 25.84
C PHE A 7 -19.37 -45.10 25.48
N ILE A 8 -18.51 -44.84 26.47
CA ILE A 8 -17.23 -44.11 26.47
C ILE A 8 -17.29 -42.59 26.74
N ILE A 9 -17.43 -42.25 28.03
CA ILE A 9 -16.84 -41.03 28.62
C ILE A 9 -15.83 -41.45 29.69
N ARG A 10 -14.55 -41.22 29.40
CA ARG A 10 -13.37 -41.10 30.30
C ARG A 10 -12.25 -40.65 29.34
N VAL A 11 -11.66 -39.47 29.40
CA VAL A 11 -10.94 -38.85 30.52
C VAL A 11 -10.78 -37.35 30.20
N PHE A 12 -11.30 -36.45 31.04
CA PHE A 12 -10.75 -35.10 31.19
C PHE A 12 -10.81 -34.75 32.67
N LYS A 13 -9.75 -35.09 33.39
CA LYS A 13 -9.50 -34.60 34.75
C LYS A 13 -8.88 -33.22 34.59
N ALA A 14 -9.53 -32.22 35.18
CA ALA A 14 -9.09 -30.84 35.18
C ALA A 14 -7.66 -30.71 35.69
N ILE A 15 -6.74 -30.34 34.80
CA ILE A 15 -5.50 -29.67 35.20
C ILE A 15 -5.90 -28.21 35.35
N SER A 16 -6.22 -27.83 36.58
CA SER A 16 -6.22 -26.43 37.00
C SER A 16 -4.79 -25.92 36.88
N THR A 17 -4.41 -25.50 35.67
CA THR A 17 -3.32 -24.57 35.49
C THR A 17 -3.89 -23.21 35.87
N CYS A 18 -3.33 -22.58 36.91
CA CYS A 18 -3.49 -21.16 37.10
C CYS A 18 -3.09 -20.48 35.79
N MET A 19 -4.08 -20.02 35.01
CA MET A 19 -3.82 -19.19 33.85
C MET A 19 -3.05 -17.96 34.35
N PRO A 20 -1.91 -17.61 33.75
CA PRO A 20 -1.28 -16.33 34.06
C PRO A 20 -2.32 -15.24 33.77
N GLU A 21 -2.43 -14.26 34.66
CA GLU A 21 -3.24 -13.05 34.44
C GLU A 21 -3.03 -12.59 33.00
N ASN A 22 -4.10 -12.63 32.19
CA ASN A 22 -3.98 -12.43 30.76
C ASN A 22 -3.59 -10.96 30.52
N LYS A 23 -2.28 -10.70 30.43
CA LYS A 23 -1.76 -9.34 30.23
C LYS A 23 -2.34 -8.81 28.93
N SER A 24 -2.90 -7.61 28.98
CA SER A 24 -3.45 -6.94 27.80
C SER A 24 -2.39 -6.83 26.70
N ILE A 25 -2.80 -6.99 25.45
CA ILE A 25 -1.94 -6.81 24.28
C ILE A 25 -1.96 -5.32 23.91
N LYS A 26 -0.85 -4.62 24.16
CA LYS A 26 -0.73 -3.21 23.80
C LYS A 26 -0.71 -3.01 22.27
N CYS A 27 -1.55 -2.12 21.78
CA CYS A 27 -1.55 -1.66 20.39
C CYS A 27 -2.02 -0.20 20.30
N VAL A 28 -1.09 0.73 20.06
CA VAL A 28 -1.41 2.15 19.85
C VAL A 28 -2.40 2.33 18.70
N LEU A 29 -2.21 1.61 17.60
CA LEU A 29 -3.10 1.72 16.43
C LEU A 29 -4.52 1.24 16.73
N ALA A 30 -4.71 0.29 17.65
CA ALA A 30 -6.04 -0.18 18.00
C ALA A 30 -6.87 0.87 18.75
N LYS A 31 -6.22 1.61 19.65
CA LYS A 31 -6.87 2.63 20.46
C LYS A 31 -6.91 3.99 19.76
N CYS A 32 -5.86 4.34 19.02
CA CYS A 32 -5.61 5.68 18.52
C CYS A 32 -5.54 5.80 16.98
N GLY A 33 -5.62 4.70 16.25
CA GLY A 33 -5.45 4.67 14.80
C GLY A 33 -6.76 4.77 14.02
N ILE A 34 -6.69 5.47 12.88
CA ILE A 34 -7.67 5.39 11.81
C ILE A 34 -6.96 5.20 10.47
N GLY A 35 -7.47 4.27 9.67
CA GLY A 35 -7.06 4.04 8.28
C GLY A 35 -8.21 4.37 7.33
N VAL A 36 -7.92 5.06 6.24
CA VAL A 36 -8.88 5.35 5.17
C VAL A 36 -8.31 4.86 3.84
N GLU A 37 -9.08 4.04 3.14
CA GLU A 37 -8.71 3.44 1.85
C GLU A 37 -9.25 4.23 0.65
N ASN A 38 -8.68 3.98 -0.54
CA ASN A 38 -8.95 4.73 -1.77
C ASN A 38 -10.44 4.82 -2.13
N ALA A 39 -11.22 3.78 -1.87
CA ALA A 39 -12.66 3.73 -2.15
C ALA A 39 -13.55 4.37 -1.06
N GLY A 40 -12.95 4.95 -0.02
CA GLY A 40 -13.67 5.57 1.09
C GLY A 40 -14.01 4.61 2.24
N HIS A 41 -13.55 3.37 2.20
CA HIS A 41 -13.67 2.46 3.34
C HIS A 41 -12.75 2.89 4.48
N VAL A 42 -13.21 2.67 5.71
CA VAL A 42 -12.48 3.01 6.94
C VAL A 42 -12.05 1.73 7.63
N LYS A 43 -10.84 1.71 8.20
CA LYS A 43 -10.27 0.58 8.93
C LYS A 43 -9.42 1.05 10.09
N LEU A 44 -8.86 0.12 10.85
CA LEU A 44 -8.05 0.46 12.03
C LEU A 44 -6.65 0.99 11.64
N CYS A 45 -5.94 0.24 10.79
CA CYS A 45 -4.60 0.62 10.32
C CYS A 45 -4.23 -0.15 9.05
N ASN A 46 -3.08 0.15 8.43
CA ASN A 46 -2.65 -0.48 7.17
C ASN A 46 -2.57 -2.01 7.22
N ALA A 47 -2.28 -2.62 8.38
CA ALA A 47 -2.20 -4.07 8.56
C ALA A 47 -3.55 -4.75 8.86
N SER A 48 -4.64 -3.98 8.93
CA SER A 48 -5.99 -4.55 9.06
C SER A 48 -6.39 -5.30 7.81
N ILE A 49 -6.84 -6.55 7.99
CA ILE A 49 -7.36 -7.40 6.92
C ILE A 49 -8.87 -7.21 6.68
N ASP A 50 -9.55 -6.48 7.58
CA ASP A 50 -10.96 -6.13 7.50
C ASP A 50 -11.18 -4.62 7.71
N ILE A 51 -12.37 -4.16 7.35
CA ILE A 51 -12.82 -2.77 7.42
C ILE A 51 -13.86 -2.57 8.53
N PHE A 52 -14.07 -1.32 8.93
CA PHE A 52 -15.06 -0.95 9.92
C PHE A 52 -16.48 -1.17 9.38
N LYS A 53 -17.31 -1.79 10.22
CA LYS A 53 -18.70 -2.12 9.93
C LYS A 53 -19.65 -1.48 10.94
N ASP A 54 -20.90 -1.31 10.51
CA ASP A 54 -22.02 -0.91 11.36
C ASP A 54 -22.53 -2.09 12.23
N ILE A 55 -23.55 -1.84 13.06
CA ILE A 55 -24.17 -2.86 13.92
C ILE A 55 -24.87 -4.01 13.15
N LYS A 56 -25.17 -3.80 11.86
CA LYS A 56 -25.76 -4.82 10.98
C LYS A 56 -24.70 -5.60 10.21
N GLY A 57 -23.42 -5.27 10.38
CA GLY A 57 -22.31 -5.87 9.67
C GLY A 57 -22.03 -5.26 8.28
N ASN A 58 -22.69 -4.17 7.91
CA ASN A 58 -22.44 -3.50 6.63
C ASN A 58 -21.14 -2.69 6.70
N PRO A 59 -20.29 -2.72 5.66
CA PRO A 59 -19.06 -1.95 5.62
C PRO A 59 -19.32 -0.45 5.50
N TYR A 60 -18.64 0.36 6.31
CA TYR A 60 -18.71 1.82 6.20
C TYR A 60 -18.00 2.33 4.95
N ARG A 61 -18.56 3.40 4.35
CA ARG A 61 -17.98 4.14 3.22
C ARG A 61 -18.22 5.64 3.37
N LEU A 62 -17.21 6.45 3.09
CA LEU A 62 -17.21 7.89 3.35
C LEU A 62 -18.12 8.73 2.45
N ASP A 63 -18.57 8.20 1.31
CA ASP A 63 -19.60 8.80 0.47
C ASP A 63 -21.03 8.54 0.98
N GLU A 64 -21.19 7.65 1.97
CA GLU A 64 -22.49 7.31 2.58
C GLU A 64 -22.58 7.80 4.03
N THR A 65 -21.49 7.65 4.81
CA THR A 65 -21.46 7.94 6.26
C THR A 65 -20.32 8.89 6.60
N GLY A 66 -20.57 9.86 7.49
CA GLY A 66 -19.54 10.82 7.92
C GLY A 66 -18.47 10.18 8.81
N LEU A 67 -17.20 10.60 8.67
CA LEU A 67 -16.07 10.01 9.40
C LEU A 67 -16.23 10.03 10.92
N GLN A 68 -16.80 11.11 11.49
CA GLN A 68 -17.08 11.21 12.92
C GLN A 68 -18.08 10.14 13.38
N GLU A 69 -19.17 9.98 12.63
CA GLU A 69 -20.20 8.96 12.91
C GLU A 69 -19.61 7.55 12.83
N ILE A 70 -18.73 7.29 11.85
CA ILE A 70 -18.01 6.02 11.75
C ILE A 70 -17.16 5.77 13.00
N TRP A 71 -16.38 6.77 13.44
CA TRP A 71 -15.51 6.65 14.62
C TRP A 71 -16.30 6.34 15.90
N ASP A 72 -17.40 7.06 16.11
CA ASP A 72 -18.20 6.95 17.33
C ASP A 72 -19.03 5.66 17.39
N ASN A 73 -19.38 5.05 16.25
CA ASN A 73 -20.33 3.92 16.18
C ASN A 73 -19.73 2.59 15.68
N THR A 74 -18.45 2.54 15.31
CA THR A 74 -17.87 1.31 14.75
C THR A 74 -17.82 0.15 15.75
N THR A 75 -18.46 -0.97 15.40
CA THR A 75 -18.43 -2.22 16.19
C THR A 75 -17.09 -2.93 16.06
N THR A 76 -16.53 -2.96 14.85
CA THR A 76 -15.25 -3.60 14.54
C THR A 76 -14.10 -3.10 15.42
N ARG A 77 -13.99 -1.77 15.60
CA ARG A 77 -12.94 -1.20 16.47
C ARG A 77 -13.14 -1.63 17.93
N LYS A 78 -14.38 -1.66 18.42
CA LYS A 78 -14.70 -2.09 19.78
C LYS A 78 -14.31 -3.56 20.00
N GLU A 79 -14.70 -4.45 19.09
CA GLU A 79 -14.39 -5.89 19.15
C GLU A 79 -12.89 -6.16 19.18
N ILE A 80 -12.11 -5.44 18.36
CA ILE A 80 -10.64 -5.54 18.36
C ILE A 80 -10.09 -5.10 19.70
N ASN A 81 -10.50 -3.94 20.21
CA ASN A 81 -10.01 -3.42 21.47
C ASN A 81 -10.37 -4.32 22.66
N ASP A 82 -11.61 -4.82 22.73
CA ASP A 82 -12.07 -5.75 23.77
C ASP A 82 -11.30 -7.09 23.73
N SER A 83 -10.88 -7.52 22.55
CA SER A 83 -10.06 -8.73 22.40
C SER A 83 -8.64 -8.49 22.89
N LEU A 84 -8.01 -7.40 22.46
CA LEU A 84 -6.64 -7.06 22.88
C LEU A 84 -6.55 -6.79 24.38
N ASP A 85 -7.54 -6.12 24.98
CA ASP A 85 -7.60 -5.85 26.41
C ASP A 85 -7.68 -7.15 27.23
N ARG A 86 -8.32 -8.19 26.68
CA ARG A 86 -8.38 -9.55 27.26
C ARG A 86 -7.19 -10.44 26.91
N GLY A 87 -6.17 -9.92 26.23
CA GLY A 87 -5.01 -10.70 25.81
C GLY A 87 -5.25 -11.62 24.61
N ILE A 88 -6.31 -11.40 23.83
CA ILE A 88 -6.72 -12.24 22.70
C ILE A 88 -6.23 -11.63 21.38
N ARG A 89 -5.57 -12.44 20.54
CA ARG A 89 -5.18 -12.10 19.17
C ARG A 89 -6.41 -12.07 18.26
N HIS A 90 -6.90 -10.89 17.95
CA HIS A 90 -8.01 -10.70 17.02
C HIS A 90 -7.60 -10.99 15.57
N ASP A 91 -8.45 -11.66 14.77
CA ASP A 91 -8.12 -12.06 13.39
C ASP A 91 -7.86 -10.86 12.46
N ASN A 92 -8.55 -9.72 12.67
CA ASN A 92 -8.24 -8.48 11.95
C ASN A 92 -6.76 -8.03 12.02
N CYS A 93 -6.02 -8.48 13.03
CA CYS A 93 -4.61 -8.16 13.23
C CYS A 93 -3.66 -9.27 12.77
N ARG A 94 -4.14 -10.28 12.01
CA ARG A 94 -3.37 -11.46 11.58
C ARG A 94 -2.02 -11.14 10.94
N LEU A 95 -1.94 -10.12 10.09
CA LEU A 95 -0.66 -9.71 9.49
C LEU A 95 0.40 -9.30 10.52
N CYS A 96 -0.01 -8.76 11.68
CA CYS A 96 0.93 -8.49 12.77
C CYS A 96 1.33 -9.77 13.50
N TRP A 97 0.40 -10.70 13.71
CA TRP A 97 0.67 -11.99 14.36
C TRP A 97 1.62 -12.84 13.53
N ASP A 98 1.36 -12.94 12.23
CA ASP A 98 2.20 -13.70 11.29
C ASP A 98 3.64 -13.16 11.27
N ALA A 99 3.79 -11.83 11.25
CA ALA A 99 5.10 -11.19 11.35
C ALA A 99 5.80 -11.52 12.67
N GLU A 100 5.10 -11.32 13.79
CA GLU A 100 5.65 -11.52 15.15
C GLU A 100 6.03 -12.98 15.40
N ASP A 101 5.19 -13.93 14.99
CA ASP A 101 5.43 -15.37 15.14
C ASP A 101 6.58 -15.84 14.24
N SER A 102 6.83 -15.12 13.14
CA SER A 102 8.00 -15.32 12.28
C SER A 102 9.27 -14.60 12.78
N GLY A 103 9.22 -13.97 13.95
CA GLY A 103 10.35 -13.24 14.54
C GLY A 103 10.61 -11.86 13.90
N VAL A 104 9.68 -11.35 13.08
CA VAL A 104 9.76 -10.03 12.44
C VAL A 104 8.96 -9.02 13.26
N LYS A 105 9.48 -7.79 13.42
CA LYS A 105 8.72 -6.72 14.06
C LYS A 105 7.48 -6.37 13.23
N SER A 106 6.30 -6.42 13.85
CA SER A 106 5.06 -5.96 13.21
C SER A 106 4.93 -4.44 13.23
N ILE A 107 4.03 -3.89 12.40
CA ILE A 107 3.68 -2.46 12.46
C ILE A 107 3.15 -2.06 13.85
N ARG A 108 2.45 -2.97 14.55
CA ARG A 108 1.99 -2.76 15.93
C ARG A 108 3.17 -2.50 16.86
N GLN A 109 4.19 -3.36 16.84
CA GLN A 109 5.38 -3.21 17.68
C GLN A 109 6.14 -1.93 17.32
N VAL A 110 6.32 -1.65 16.02
CA VAL A 110 6.99 -0.43 15.55
C VAL A 110 6.25 0.83 16.02
N THR A 111 4.91 0.87 15.92
CA THR A 111 4.14 2.04 16.38
C THR A 111 4.10 2.15 17.91
N ASN A 112 4.05 1.04 18.64
CA ASN A 112 4.15 1.07 20.10
C ASN A 112 5.50 1.64 20.57
N ASP A 113 6.60 1.28 19.90
CA ASP A 113 7.94 1.79 20.18
C ASP A 113 8.04 3.30 19.85
N ALA A 114 7.38 3.75 18.77
CA ALA A 114 7.37 5.15 18.35
C ALA A 114 6.49 6.05 19.25
N PHE A 115 5.41 5.52 19.81
CA PHE A 115 4.45 6.25 20.63
C PHE A 115 4.17 5.50 21.95
N PRO A 116 5.15 5.37 22.85
CA PRO A 116 4.99 4.58 24.07
C PRO A 116 3.95 5.15 25.03
N ASP A 117 3.79 6.47 25.07
CA ASP A 117 2.99 7.19 26.08
C ASP A 117 1.79 7.94 25.48
N VAL A 118 1.26 7.47 24.34
CA VAL A 118 0.10 8.10 23.71
C VAL A 118 -1.20 7.68 24.38
N GLU A 119 -1.89 8.67 24.95
CA GLU A 119 -3.24 8.49 25.49
C GLU A 119 -4.31 8.60 24.39
N PRO A 120 -5.31 7.69 24.39
CA PRO A 120 -6.43 7.76 23.45
C PRO A 120 -7.33 8.97 23.73
N MET A 121 -8.01 9.46 22.70
CA MET A 121 -9.09 10.43 22.82
C MET A 121 -10.42 9.74 22.52
N GLU A 122 -11.49 10.17 23.20
CA GLU A 122 -12.82 9.57 23.08
C GLU A 122 -13.39 9.74 21.66
N HIS A 123 -13.42 10.98 21.17
CA HIS A 123 -14.13 11.36 19.94
C HIS A 123 -13.22 11.54 18.70
N GLN A 124 -11.94 11.16 18.79
CA GLN A 124 -11.04 11.24 17.63
C GLN A 124 -9.80 10.33 17.75
N PRO A 125 -9.18 9.96 16.61
CA PRO A 125 -7.89 9.30 16.59
C PRO A 125 -6.73 10.24 16.93
N ARG A 126 -5.55 9.65 17.15
CA ARG A 126 -4.25 10.34 17.22
C ARG A 126 -3.32 9.98 16.05
N VAL A 127 -3.62 8.91 15.31
CA VAL A 127 -2.82 8.45 14.16
C VAL A 127 -3.75 8.31 12.96
N ALA A 128 -3.49 9.07 11.90
CA ALA A 128 -4.30 9.09 10.68
C ALA A 128 -3.49 8.55 9.49
N ILE A 129 -3.94 7.41 8.94
CA ILE A 129 -3.36 6.77 7.77
C ILE A 129 -4.33 6.94 6.60
N LEU A 130 -4.00 7.79 5.64
CA LEU A 130 -4.93 8.25 4.62
C LEU A 130 -4.48 7.86 3.22
N LYS A 131 -5.38 7.23 2.47
CA LYS A 131 -5.27 6.98 1.02
C LYS A 131 -6.48 7.61 0.31
N PRO A 132 -6.54 8.94 0.17
CA PRO A 132 -7.73 9.58 -0.38
C PRO A 132 -7.82 9.38 -1.89
N GLY A 133 -8.78 8.57 -2.32
CA GLY A 133 -9.13 8.41 -3.73
C GLY A 133 -8.01 7.79 -4.56
N ASN A 134 -8.20 7.83 -5.87
CA ASN A 134 -7.25 7.31 -6.85
C ASN A 134 -6.76 8.38 -7.83
N LEU A 135 -6.87 9.66 -7.45
CA LEU A 135 -6.40 10.76 -8.28
C LEU A 135 -4.87 10.74 -8.35
N CYS A 136 -4.35 10.29 -9.48
CA CYS A 136 -2.92 10.23 -9.76
C CYS A 136 -2.66 10.75 -11.17
N ASN A 137 -1.44 11.18 -11.43
CA ASN A 137 -1.00 11.62 -12.75
C ASN A 137 -0.14 10.59 -13.48
N PHE A 138 0.06 9.40 -12.90
CA PHE A 138 0.73 8.27 -13.53
C PHE A 138 -0.21 7.09 -13.72
N ALA A 139 0.07 6.31 -14.76
CA ALA A 139 -0.59 5.09 -15.16
C ALA A 139 0.41 3.93 -15.06
N CYS A 140 0.99 3.72 -13.87
CA CYS A 140 2.08 2.75 -13.69
C CYS A 140 1.63 1.33 -14.05
N ARG A 141 2.53 0.52 -14.63
CA ARG A 141 2.19 -0.84 -15.10
C ARG A 141 1.79 -1.79 -13.98
N THR A 142 2.36 -1.62 -12.79
CA THR A 142 2.08 -2.43 -11.60
C THR A 142 0.96 -1.88 -10.72
N CYS A 143 0.43 -0.69 -11.03
CA CYS A 143 -0.72 -0.15 -10.31
C CYS A 143 -2.02 -0.80 -10.77
N ASN A 144 -3.07 -0.62 -9.96
CA ASN A 144 -4.44 -0.95 -10.31
C ASN A 144 -5.31 0.32 -10.32
N VAL A 145 -6.55 0.16 -10.78
CA VAL A 145 -7.55 1.23 -10.89
C VAL A 145 -8.01 1.80 -9.55
N GLU A 146 -7.79 1.09 -8.44
CA GLU A 146 -8.03 1.62 -7.09
C GLU A 146 -6.93 2.59 -6.65
N ALA A 147 -5.71 2.46 -7.20
CA ALA A 147 -4.57 3.33 -6.89
C ALA A 147 -4.40 4.49 -7.88
N THR A 148 -4.86 4.35 -9.13
CA THR A 148 -4.80 5.42 -10.14
C THR A 148 -6.00 5.41 -11.09
N ASN A 149 -6.60 6.57 -11.29
CA ASN A 149 -7.65 6.79 -12.28
C ASN A 149 -7.15 6.79 -13.74
N GLN A 150 -5.82 6.80 -13.96
CA GLN A 150 -5.23 6.81 -15.30
C GLN A 150 -5.29 5.43 -15.99
N LEU A 151 -5.68 4.38 -15.27
CA LEU A 151 -5.71 3.00 -15.80
C LEU A 151 -7.10 2.53 -16.24
N TYR A 152 -8.16 3.33 -16.10
CA TYR A 152 -9.53 2.87 -16.40
C TYR A 152 -9.70 2.29 -17.80
N ASP A 153 -9.16 2.94 -18.84
CA ASP A 153 -9.30 2.45 -20.22
C ASP A 153 -8.53 1.14 -20.45
N ILE A 154 -7.33 1.01 -19.89
CA ILE A 154 -6.49 -0.19 -20.01
C ILE A 154 -7.14 -1.35 -19.26
N ASP A 155 -7.54 -1.14 -18.00
CA ASP A 155 -8.18 -2.18 -17.20
C ASP A 155 -9.49 -2.61 -17.84
N TYR A 156 -10.32 -1.66 -18.31
CA TYR A 156 -11.54 -1.99 -19.04
C TYR A 156 -11.27 -2.87 -20.28
N LYS A 157 -10.30 -2.50 -21.12
CA LYS A 157 -9.97 -3.25 -22.35
C LYS A 157 -9.32 -4.61 -22.08
N LEU A 158 -8.58 -4.74 -20.97
CA LEU A 158 -7.77 -5.93 -20.65
C LEU A 158 -8.31 -6.74 -19.45
N ARG A 159 -9.51 -6.46 -18.94
CA ARG A 159 -10.10 -7.16 -17.78
C ARG A 159 -10.26 -8.67 -17.97
N GLN A 160 -10.31 -9.14 -19.21
CA GLN A 160 -10.40 -10.55 -19.57
C GLN A 160 -9.02 -11.20 -19.60
N LYS A 161 -8.53 -11.59 -18.42
CA LYS A 161 -7.21 -12.22 -18.27
C LYS A 161 -7.26 -13.70 -18.69
N PRO A 162 -6.26 -14.19 -19.45
CA PRO A 162 -6.29 -15.53 -20.04
C PRO A 162 -6.19 -16.67 -19.02
N SER A 163 -5.56 -16.48 -17.85
CA SER A 163 -5.41 -17.55 -16.86
C SER A 163 -6.73 -17.94 -16.20
N GLY A 164 -7.65 -16.98 -16.06
CA GLY A 164 -8.83 -17.13 -15.21
C GLY A 164 -8.60 -16.99 -13.70
N LEU A 165 -7.35 -16.95 -13.22
CA LEU A 165 -7.00 -16.90 -11.79
C LEU A 165 -7.14 -15.52 -11.19
N LEU A 166 -6.90 -14.48 -11.99
CA LEU A 166 -7.01 -13.08 -11.59
C LEU A 166 -8.38 -12.48 -11.94
N LYS A 167 -9.39 -13.31 -12.18
CA LYS A 167 -10.73 -12.86 -12.54
C LYS A 167 -11.41 -12.29 -11.32
N ASP A 168 -11.94 -11.10 -11.49
CA ASP A 168 -12.85 -10.49 -10.53
C ASP A 168 -14.24 -11.12 -10.67
N THR A 169 -14.37 -12.44 -10.42
CA THR A 169 -15.51 -13.25 -10.87
C THR A 169 -16.85 -12.86 -10.24
N GLU A 170 -16.83 -12.12 -9.15
CA GLU A 170 -18.01 -11.82 -8.34
C GLU A 170 -18.42 -10.35 -8.36
N THR A 171 -17.62 -9.45 -8.95
CA THR A 171 -17.99 -8.03 -8.99
C THR A 171 -18.75 -7.66 -10.26
N VAL A 172 -19.46 -6.53 -10.18
CA VAL A 172 -20.10 -5.87 -11.32
C VAL A 172 -19.10 -5.63 -12.47
N ARG A 173 -17.79 -5.50 -12.18
CA ARG A 173 -16.73 -5.21 -13.15
C ARG A 173 -16.41 -6.40 -14.07
N ALA A 174 -16.73 -7.63 -13.64
CA ALA A 174 -16.62 -8.83 -14.47
C ALA A 174 -17.67 -8.92 -15.58
N ASN A 175 -18.73 -8.11 -15.54
CA ASN A 175 -19.79 -8.20 -16.54
C ASN A 175 -19.26 -7.79 -17.93
N GLU A 176 -19.25 -8.74 -18.86
CA GLU A 176 -18.77 -8.52 -20.23
C GLU A 176 -19.62 -7.50 -21.00
N LYS A 177 -20.89 -7.36 -20.63
CA LYS A 177 -21.84 -6.41 -21.23
C LYS A 177 -21.74 -5.01 -20.65
N LEU A 178 -20.92 -4.80 -19.61
CA LEU A 178 -20.74 -3.50 -18.99
C LEU A 178 -20.13 -2.52 -20.00
N THR A 179 -20.81 -1.41 -20.24
CA THR A 179 -20.27 -0.31 -21.05
C THR A 179 -19.11 0.37 -20.30
N TYR A 180 -18.22 1.04 -21.02
CA TYR A 180 -17.13 1.79 -20.38
C TYR A 180 -17.65 2.85 -19.39
N GLN A 181 -18.78 3.49 -19.70
CA GLN A 181 -19.40 4.48 -18.82
C GLN A 181 -19.87 3.85 -17.51
N GLU A 182 -20.50 2.68 -17.55
CA GLU A 182 -20.92 1.95 -16.35
C GLU A 182 -19.72 1.44 -15.56
N TYR A 183 -18.68 0.97 -16.25
CA TYR A 183 -17.41 0.57 -15.64
C TYR A 183 -16.80 1.71 -14.81
N VAL A 184 -16.67 2.91 -15.38
CA VAL A 184 -16.13 4.09 -14.68
C VAL A 184 -17.00 4.51 -13.48
N LYS A 185 -18.32 4.28 -13.55
CA LYS A 185 -19.24 4.53 -12.41
C LYS A 185 -18.98 3.60 -11.23
N THR A 186 -18.37 2.42 -11.42
CA THR A 186 -17.98 1.54 -10.30
C THR A 186 -16.85 2.11 -9.43
N PHE A 187 -16.27 3.26 -9.82
CA PHE A 187 -15.27 4.01 -9.07
C PHE A 187 -15.78 5.37 -8.56
N GLU A 188 -17.10 5.51 -8.40
CA GLU A 188 -17.69 6.78 -7.98
C GLU A 188 -17.39 7.11 -6.52
N SER A 189 -17.30 6.10 -5.64
CA SER A 189 -17.04 6.33 -4.21
C SER A 189 -15.67 6.96 -3.97
N GLN A 190 -14.65 6.59 -4.75
CA GLN A 190 -13.30 7.17 -4.75
C GLN A 190 -13.35 8.69 -5.05
N ARG A 191 -14.29 9.13 -5.89
CA ARG A 191 -14.47 10.55 -6.24
C ARG A 191 -15.32 11.28 -5.22
N LYS A 192 -16.45 10.68 -4.81
CA LYS A 192 -17.41 11.29 -3.88
C LYS A 192 -16.85 11.42 -2.47
N SER A 193 -16.20 10.38 -1.96
CA SER A 193 -15.63 10.33 -0.60
C SER A 193 -14.61 11.44 -0.33
N PHE A 194 -13.87 11.83 -1.37
CA PHE A 194 -12.75 12.78 -1.27
C PHE A 194 -12.96 14.04 -2.10
N HIS A 195 -14.18 14.29 -2.57
CA HIS A 195 -14.54 15.57 -3.17
C HIS A 195 -14.19 16.70 -2.20
N ARG A 196 -13.79 17.87 -2.72
CA ARG A 196 -13.34 19.01 -1.89
C ARG A 196 -14.35 19.39 -0.82
N ASP A 197 -15.63 19.31 -1.14
CA ASP A 197 -16.73 19.67 -0.23
C ASP A 197 -17.27 18.48 0.58
N SER A 198 -16.58 17.34 0.57
CA SER A 198 -17.00 16.16 1.33
C SER A 198 -16.91 16.42 2.85
N LYS A 199 -17.80 15.78 3.61
CA LYS A 199 -17.79 15.86 5.08
C LYS A 199 -16.49 15.31 5.69
N PHE A 200 -15.77 14.46 4.96
CA PHE A 200 -14.50 13.89 5.37
C PHE A 200 -13.48 14.99 5.72
N TRP A 201 -13.25 15.95 4.84
CA TRP A 201 -12.26 17.02 5.05
C TRP A 201 -12.61 17.90 6.26
N ASN A 202 -13.90 18.19 6.46
CA ASN A 202 -14.36 18.96 7.62
C ASN A 202 -14.10 18.25 8.96
N VAL A 203 -14.21 16.92 9.00
CA VAL A 203 -13.89 16.14 10.20
C VAL A 203 -12.38 16.10 10.43
N MET A 204 -11.59 15.87 9.37
CA MET A 204 -10.14 15.87 9.47
C MET A 204 -9.58 17.22 9.94
N ASP A 205 -10.17 18.33 9.49
CA ASP A 205 -9.82 19.69 9.91
C ASP A 205 -10.08 19.89 11.41
N LYS A 206 -11.23 19.43 11.92
CA LYS A 206 -11.55 19.46 13.36
C LYS A 206 -10.62 18.60 14.20
N TRP A 207 -10.22 17.44 13.70
CA TRP A 207 -9.34 16.52 14.43
C TRP A 207 -7.87 16.92 14.40
N SER A 208 -7.50 17.83 13.50
CA SER A 208 -6.11 18.15 13.15
C SER A 208 -5.20 18.36 14.35
N ASP A 209 -5.57 19.22 15.30
CA ASP A 209 -4.74 19.58 16.46
C ASP A 209 -4.48 18.40 17.41
N GLY A 210 -5.34 17.38 17.43
CA GLY A 210 -5.14 16.18 18.24
C GLY A 210 -4.46 15.02 17.52
N ILE A 211 -4.28 15.10 16.19
CA ILE A 211 -3.45 14.12 15.47
C ILE A 211 -1.99 14.31 15.88
N LEU A 212 -1.29 13.20 16.10
CA LEU A 212 0.15 13.13 16.35
C LEU A 212 0.93 12.61 15.15
N HIS A 213 0.31 11.75 14.33
CA HIS A 213 0.96 11.19 13.16
C HIS A 213 0.02 11.15 11.96
N TYR A 214 0.47 11.72 10.84
CA TYR A 214 -0.13 11.55 9.53
C TYR A 214 0.71 10.61 8.69
N ALA A 215 0.09 9.62 8.06
CA ALA A 215 0.71 8.80 7.03
C ALA A 215 -0.12 8.87 5.75
N LEU A 216 0.42 9.54 4.75
CA LEU A 216 -0.29 9.93 3.54
C LEU A 216 0.19 9.13 2.34
N PHE A 217 -0.77 8.48 1.70
CA PHE A 217 -0.62 7.59 0.56
C PHE A 217 -1.73 7.90 -0.46
N GLY A 218 -1.91 7.03 -1.46
CA GLY A 218 -3.10 6.97 -2.31
C GLY A 218 -3.13 8.06 -3.39
N GLY A 219 -3.56 7.66 -4.59
CA GLY A 219 -3.34 8.45 -5.79
C GLY A 219 -1.88 8.96 -5.85
N GLU A 220 -1.72 10.25 -6.14
CA GLU A 220 -0.51 11.01 -5.84
C GLU A 220 -0.85 12.13 -4.86
N PRO A 221 -0.35 12.11 -3.60
CA PRO A 221 -0.66 13.14 -2.60
C PRO A 221 -0.38 14.57 -3.07
N PHE A 222 0.69 14.80 -3.85
CA PHE A 222 1.01 16.13 -4.38
C PHE A 222 0.08 16.60 -5.50
N VAL A 223 -0.78 15.72 -6.03
CA VAL A 223 -1.86 16.07 -6.98
C VAL A 223 -3.18 16.32 -6.23
N MET A 224 -3.37 15.70 -5.06
CA MET A 224 -4.58 15.83 -4.25
C MET A 224 -4.58 17.13 -3.42
N LYS A 225 -5.00 18.25 -4.02
CA LYS A 225 -5.02 19.56 -3.33
C LYS A 225 -5.72 19.56 -1.96
N PRO A 226 -6.91 18.93 -1.78
CA PRO A 226 -7.58 18.92 -0.48
C PRO A 226 -6.76 18.27 0.65
N LEU A 227 -5.87 17.33 0.33
CA LEU A 227 -4.97 16.71 1.31
C LEU A 227 -3.96 17.73 1.86
N PHE A 228 -3.41 18.59 1.01
CA PHE A 228 -2.50 19.66 1.49
C PHE A 228 -3.25 20.82 2.12
N ASP A 229 -4.51 21.08 1.76
CA ASP A 229 -5.36 22.03 2.48
C ASP A 229 -5.60 21.55 3.93
N MET A 230 -5.81 20.24 4.14
CA MET A 230 -5.88 19.64 5.48
C MET A 230 -4.56 19.81 6.27
N LEU A 231 -3.40 19.55 5.66
CA LEU A 231 -2.11 19.76 6.35
C LEU A 231 -1.83 21.24 6.64
N ASN A 232 -2.29 22.14 5.78
CA ASN A 232 -2.15 23.58 5.96
C ASN A 232 -2.81 24.05 7.26
N ARG A 233 -3.90 23.41 7.71
CA ARG A 233 -4.49 23.69 9.02
C ARG A 233 -3.50 23.47 10.15
N SER A 234 -2.82 22.33 10.17
CA SER A 234 -1.84 22.00 11.21
C SER A 234 -0.65 22.97 11.21
N TYR A 235 -0.28 23.48 10.03
CA TYR A 235 0.71 24.55 9.88
C TYR A 235 0.20 25.89 10.46
N GLU A 236 -1.01 26.31 10.11
CA GLU A 236 -1.59 27.58 10.56
C GLU A 236 -1.87 27.63 12.07
N THR A 237 -2.28 26.50 12.67
CA THR A 237 -2.52 26.42 14.14
C THR A 237 -1.24 26.18 14.94
N GLY A 238 -0.11 25.90 14.27
CA GLY A 238 1.16 25.54 14.90
C GLY A 238 1.21 24.11 15.46
N SER A 239 0.17 23.30 15.25
CA SER A 239 0.11 21.90 15.68
C SER A 239 1.12 21.00 14.97
N SER A 240 1.53 21.35 13.74
CA SER A 240 2.52 20.59 12.97
C SER A 240 3.85 20.42 13.72
N ALA A 241 4.25 21.39 14.54
CA ALA A 241 5.46 21.33 15.38
C ALA A 241 5.44 20.19 16.42
N LYS A 242 4.29 19.53 16.63
CA LYS A 242 4.12 18.37 17.52
C LYS A 242 3.76 17.08 16.76
N GLN A 243 3.69 17.15 15.44
CA GLN A 243 3.19 16.08 14.58
C GLN A 243 4.29 15.50 13.71
N ASP A 244 4.23 14.19 13.52
CA ASP A 244 5.08 13.45 12.61
C ASP A 244 4.34 13.22 11.29
N LEU A 245 4.99 13.49 10.16
CA LEU A 245 4.44 13.31 8.83
C LEU A 245 5.18 12.21 8.07
N TYR A 246 4.45 11.23 7.55
CA TYR A 246 4.88 10.40 6.43
C TYR A 246 4.07 10.78 5.19
N VAL A 247 4.74 11.03 4.07
CA VAL A 247 4.10 11.26 2.78
C VAL A 247 4.80 10.48 1.68
N SER A 248 4.04 9.67 0.94
CA SER A 248 4.54 8.97 -0.25
C SER A 248 4.31 9.84 -1.49
N THR A 249 5.28 9.95 -2.38
CA THR A 249 5.15 10.69 -3.65
C THR A 249 5.87 9.98 -4.79
N ASN A 250 5.30 10.07 -5.99
CA ASN A 250 5.92 9.67 -7.25
C ASN A 250 6.91 10.71 -7.81
N CYS A 251 7.18 11.79 -7.06
CA CYS A 251 8.10 12.88 -7.39
C CYS A 251 7.76 13.69 -8.65
N SER A 252 6.56 13.56 -9.20
CA SER A 252 6.15 14.25 -10.44
C SER A 252 5.81 15.72 -10.27
N VAL A 253 5.45 16.13 -9.05
CA VAL A 253 5.03 17.48 -8.68
C VAL A 253 5.96 18.03 -7.60
N TRP A 254 6.40 19.26 -7.80
CA TRP A 254 7.09 20.07 -6.80
C TRP A 254 6.28 21.34 -6.57
N SER A 255 6.08 21.72 -5.31
CA SER A 255 5.27 22.88 -4.93
C SER A 255 5.89 23.53 -3.70
N GLU A 256 6.39 24.76 -3.84
CA GLU A 256 6.99 25.51 -2.72
C GLU A 256 6.03 25.64 -1.53
N LYS A 257 4.74 25.89 -1.80
CA LYS A 257 3.69 25.93 -0.76
C LYS A 257 3.65 24.63 0.05
N TYR A 258 3.71 23.49 -0.62
CA TYR A 258 3.63 22.18 0.03
C TYR A 258 4.89 21.87 0.83
N ILE A 259 6.05 22.28 0.31
CA ILE A 259 7.32 22.12 1.00
C ILE A 259 7.37 22.96 2.28
N GLU A 260 6.87 24.21 2.27
CA GLU A 260 6.79 25.01 3.50
C GLU A 260 5.89 24.37 4.57
N ILE A 261 4.76 23.79 4.17
CA ILE A 261 3.90 23.02 5.08
C ILE A 261 4.67 21.83 5.66
N ILE A 262 5.33 21.03 4.81
CA ILE A 262 6.10 19.83 5.24
C ILE A 262 7.23 20.21 6.21
N LYS A 263 7.94 21.31 5.96
CA LYS A 263 9.03 21.79 6.83
C LYS A 263 8.58 22.12 8.26
N SER A 264 7.30 22.47 8.44
CA SER A 264 6.76 22.84 9.75
C SER A 264 6.49 21.65 10.68
N PHE A 265 6.46 20.41 10.14
CA PHE A 265 6.23 19.21 10.94
C PHE A 265 7.42 18.92 11.86
N LYS A 266 7.14 18.36 13.04
CA LYS A 266 8.16 17.93 14.01
C LYS A 266 9.20 17.01 13.37
N THR A 267 8.71 16.02 12.62
CA THR A 267 9.51 15.17 11.74
C THR A 267 8.76 14.92 10.45
N ALA A 268 9.48 14.76 9.34
CA ALA A 268 8.88 14.38 8.07
C ALA A 268 9.69 13.26 7.41
N MET A 269 9.02 12.18 7.03
CA MET A 269 9.56 11.12 6.19
C MET A 269 8.88 11.19 4.82
N ILE A 270 9.66 11.45 3.77
CA ILE A 270 9.18 11.47 2.39
C ILE A 270 9.57 10.14 1.73
N GLY A 271 8.55 9.34 1.43
CA GLY A 271 8.68 8.10 0.67
C GLY A 271 8.66 8.39 -0.83
N ILE A 272 9.78 8.16 -1.50
CA ILE A 272 9.96 8.35 -2.93
C ILE A 272 9.61 7.04 -3.65
N SER A 273 8.47 7.03 -4.34
CA SER A 273 7.98 5.86 -5.07
C SER A 273 8.60 5.79 -6.47
N ILE A 274 9.76 5.15 -6.58
CA ILE A 274 10.55 5.02 -7.81
C ILE A 274 11.03 3.57 -7.93
N ASP A 275 10.71 2.92 -9.05
CA ASP A 275 10.94 1.49 -9.23
C ASP A 275 12.06 1.17 -10.23
N ALA A 276 12.52 2.17 -10.96
CA ALA A 276 13.56 2.09 -11.97
C ALA A 276 14.12 3.50 -12.28
N VAL A 277 15.19 3.56 -13.06
CA VAL A 277 15.81 4.79 -13.57
C VAL A 277 15.65 4.87 -15.09
N GLY A 278 15.98 6.00 -15.71
CA GLY A 278 16.11 6.10 -17.18
C GLY A 278 14.85 5.72 -17.97
N LYS A 279 15.04 5.00 -19.08
CA LYS A 279 13.93 4.56 -19.95
C LYS A 279 13.04 3.52 -19.27
N GLN A 280 13.62 2.68 -18.41
CA GLN A 280 12.89 1.69 -17.62
C GLN A 280 11.85 2.40 -16.73
N PHE A 281 12.24 3.51 -16.09
CA PHE A 281 11.30 4.36 -15.34
C PHE A 281 10.15 4.85 -16.21
N GLU A 282 10.44 5.42 -17.39
CA GLU A 282 9.40 6.01 -18.25
C GLU A 282 8.40 4.96 -18.72
N TYR A 283 8.87 3.74 -19.00
CA TYR A 283 8.02 2.61 -19.39
C TYR A 283 7.15 2.10 -18.23
N VAL A 284 7.74 1.92 -17.03
CA VAL A 284 7.02 1.39 -15.86
C VAL A 284 6.04 2.43 -15.30
N ARG A 285 6.43 3.72 -15.28
CA ARG A 285 5.70 4.82 -14.63
C ARG A 285 5.24 5.88 -15.64
N HIS A 286 4.58 5.44 -16.70
CA HIS A 286 3.98 6.29 -17.74
C HIS A 286 3.03 7.37 -17.16
N PRO A 287 2.97 8.59 -17.72
CA PRO A 287 3.82 9.16 -18.78
C PRO A 287 5.05 9.90 -18.20
N GLY A 288 5.52 9.49 -17.02
CA GLY A 288 6.63 10.15 -16.33
C GLY A 288 7.88 10.29 -17.20
N LYS A 289 8.59 11.41 -17.03
CA LYS A 289 9.84 11.72 -17.74
C LYS A 289 11.00 11.71 -16.77
N TRP A 290 11.97 10.83 -17.00
CA TRP A 290 13.01 10.54 -16.03
C TRP A 290 13.78 11.79 -15.62
N GLU A 291 14.18 12.63 -16.58
CA GLU A 291 14.94 13.85 -16.27
C GLU A 291 14.16 14.83 -15.39
N LYS A 292 12.84 14.95 -15.58
CA LYS A 292 11.99 15.77 -14.69
C LYS A 292 11.94 15.18 -13.29
N ILE A 293 11.79 13.86 -13.20
CA ILE A 293 11.67 13.14 -11.92
C ILE A 293 12.97 13.17 -11.15
N LYS A 294 14.10 12.90 -11.82
CA LYS A 294 15.45 13.08 -11.31
C LYS A 294 15.66 14.50 -10.78
N THR A 295 15.26 15.53 -11.54
CA THR A 295 15.36 16.93 -11.10
C THR A 295 14.60 17.15 -9.79
N ASN A 296 13.38 16.63 -9.65
CA ASN A 296 12.60 16.76 -8.42
C ASN A 296 13.18 15.93 -7.26
N ILE A 297 13.70 14.72 -7.52
CA ILE A 297 14.42 13.92 -6.51
C ILE A 297 15.59 14.73 -5.94
N LEU A 298 16.38 15.39 -6.79
CA LEU A 298 17.50 16.22 -6.35
C LEU A 298 17.05 17.45 -5.53
N LYS A 299 15.84 17.99 -5.77
CA LYS A 299 15.26 19.02 -4.91
C LYS A 299 14.89 18.46 -3.53
N PHE A 300 14.33 17.26 -3.45
CA PHE A 300 14.06 16.59 -2.17
C PHE A 300 15.35 16.26 -1.42
N VAL A 301 16.41 15.85 -2.12
CA VAL A 301 17.76 15.67 -1.56
C VAL A 301 18.24 16.96 -0.90
N LYS A 302 18.18 18.08 -1.62
CA LYS A 302 18.54 19.39 -1.07
C LYS A 302 17.67 19.75 0.15
N LEU A 303 16.35 19.53 0.07
CA LEU A 303 15.43 19.78 1.17
C LEU A 303 15.83 19.01 2.44
N ARG A 304 16.15 17.71 2.33
CA ARG A 304 16.66 16.87 3.42
C ARG A 304 17.97 17.41 3.98
N ASP A 305 18.90 17.79 3.12
CA ASP A 305 20.23 18.26 3.52
C ASP A 305 20.15 19.59 4.29
N ASP A 306 19.23 20.48 3.89
CA ASP A 306 18.97 21.76 4.54
C ASP A 306 18.12 21.62 5.83
N ASN A 307 17.46 20.47 6.05
CA ASN A 307 16.48 20.27 7.14
C ASN A 307 16.66 18.89 7.82
N PRO A 308 17.43 18.80 8.92
CA PRO A 308 17.79 17.52 9.54
C PRO A 308 16.62 16.64 10.02
N HIS A 309 15.46 17.23 10.31
CA HIS A 309 14.23 16.53 10.71
C HIS A 309 13.44 15.94 9.53
N ILE A 310 13.82 16.28 8.30
CA ILE A 310 13.29 15.67 7.08
C ILE A 310 14.18 14.50 6.68
N LYS A 311 13.57 13.34 6.43
CA LYS A 311 14.22 12.13 5.96
C LYS A 311 13.60 11.68 4.65
N LEU A 312 14.41 11.01 3.84
CA LEU A 312 13.99 10.41 2.58
C LEU A 312 14.18 8.91 2.65
N LYS A 313 13.29 8.17 2.01
CA LYS A 313 13.50 6.77 1.64
C LYS A 313 12.95 6.52 0.26
N VAL A 314 13.53 5.59 -0.48
CA VAL A 314 12.91 5.06 -1.69
C VAL A 314 12.07 3.87 -1.30
N SER A 315 10.82 3.85 -1.75
CA SER A 315 9.95 2.67 -1.70
C SER A 315 9.82 2.15 -3.12
N ALA A 316 10.64 1.15 -3.45
CA ALA A 316 10.72 0.57 -4.78
C ALA A 316 10.01 -0.78 -4.80
N THR A 317 9.15 -0.98 -5.78
CA THR A 317 8.33 -2.17 -5.88
C THR A 317 8.97 -3.16 -6.87
N CYS A 318 9.53 -4.25 -6.37
CA CYS A 318 10.18 -5.27 -7.19
C CYS A 318 9.14 -6.11 -7.94
N ASN A 319 9.31 -6.21 -9.25
CA ASN A 319 8.39 -6.84 -10.18
C ASN A 319 9.14 -7.33 -11.44
N PRO A 320 8.50 -8.10 -12.34
CA PRO A 320 9.14 -8.58 -13.55
C PRO A 320 9.77 -7.49 -14.43
N PHE A 321 9.24 -6.26 -14.47
CA PHE A 321 9.79 -5.18 -15.31
C PHE A 321 11.16 -4.66 -14.82
N ASN A 322 11.45 -4.71 -13.52
CA ASN A 322 12.64 -4.06 -12.95
C ASN A 322 13.67 -5.00 -12.33
N ILE A 323 13.32 -6.26 -12.06
CA ILE A 323 14.20 -7.21 -11.33
C ILE A 323 15.60 -7.33 -11.94
N TYR A 324 15.72 -7.32 -13.26
CA TYR A 324 17.00 -7.42 -13.96
C TYR A 324 17.90 -6.17 -13.78
N TYR A 325 17.30 -5.00 -13.49
CA TYR A 325 17.95 -3.69 -13.42
C TYR A 325 17.92 -3.05 -12.01
N LEU A 326 17.62 -3.82 -10.97
CA LEU A 326 17.59 -3.27 -9.60
C LEU A 326 18.96 -2.76 -9.12
N ASP A 327 20.05 -3.30 -9.67
CA ASP A 327 21.41 -2.81 -9.45
C ASP A 327 21.54 -1.32 -9.81
N GLU A 328 21.04 -0.92 -10.98
CA GLU A 328 21.07 0.48 -11.44
C GLU A 328 20.27 1.41 -10.52
N LEU A 329 19.13 0.95 -10.02
CA LEU A 329 18.30 1.68 -9.07
C LEU A 329 19.04 1.89 -7.75
N TYR A 330 19.66 0.84 -7.22
CA TYR A 330 20.47 0.90 -6.01
C TYR A 330 21.64 1.85 -6.16
N ASP A 331 22.36 1.75 -7.27
CA ASP A 331 23.57 2.55 -7.51
C ASP A 331 23.21 4.04 -7.61
N PHE A 332 22.13 4.41 -8.32
CA PHE A 332 21.66 5.79 -8.39
C PHE A 332 21.32 6.39 -7.01
N PHE A 333 20.55 5.67 -6.18
CA PHE A 333 20.13 6.22 -4.88
C PHE A 333 21.21 6.15 -3.80
N LYS A 334 22.19 5.25 -3.95
CA LYS A 334 23.42 5.23 -3.14
C LYS A 334 24.22 6.53 -3.32
N GLU A 335 24.35 7.02 -4.56
CA GLU A 335 25.05 8.29 -4.85
C GLU A 335 24.41 9.49 -4.14
N VAL A 336 23.08 9.56 -4.11
CA VAL A 336 22.34 10.64 -3.44
C VAL A 336 22.02 10.36 -1.96
N LYS A 337 22.59 9.28 -1.41
CA LYS A 337 22.48 8.87 0.01
C LYS A 337 21.04 8.71 0.48
N ILE A 338 20.18 8.10 -0.34
CA ILE A 338 18.81 7.75 0.04
C ILE A 338 18.73 6.23 0.22
N PRO A 339 18.32 5.73 1.40
CA PRO A 339 18.12 4.30 1.59
C PRO A 339 16.94 3.79 0.74
N ILE A 340 17.05 2.56 0.26
CA ILE A 340 16.01 1.90 -0.53
C ILE A 340 15.37 0.79 0.30
N ASP A 341 14.05 0.76 0.24
CA ASP A 341 13.19 -0.29 0.75
C ASP A 341 12.54 -0.97 -0.45
N ILE A 342 12.88 -2.25 -0.68
CA ILE A 342 12.35 -3.04 -1.80
C ILE A 342 11.11 -3.81 -1.32
N HIS A 343 9.98 -3.52 -1.92
CA HIS A 343 8.71 -4.19 -1.66
C HIS A 343 8.50 -5.28 -2.71
N LEU A 344 8.38 -6.52 -2.27
CA LEU A 344 8.16 -7.68 -3.13
C LEU A 344 6.67 -7.81 -3.42
N ILE A 345 6.25 -7.59 -4.68
CA ILE A 345 4.84 -7.79 -5.05
C ILE A 345 4.51 -9.27 -4.94
N GLN A 346 3.38 -9.54 -4.30
CA GLN A 346 2.73 -10.86 -4.28
C GLN A 346 1.33 -10.80 -4.88
N ILE A 347 0.66 -9.63 -4.85
CA ILE A 347 -0.68 -9.43 -5.38
C ILE A 347 -0.73 -8.11 -6.18
N PRO A 348 -1.22 -8.13 -7.44
CA PRO A 348 -1.64 -9.33 -8.17
C PRO A 348 -0.43 -10.20 -8.54
N GLU A 349 -0.66 -11.51 -8.56
CA GLU A 349 0.35 -12.55 -8.69
C GLU A 349 1.08 -12.49 -10.04
N CYS A 350 0.45 -11.93 -11.09
CA CYS A 350 1.10 -11.70 -12.38
C CYS A 350 2.23 -10.66 -12.34
N TYR A 351 2.40 -9.92 -11.25
CA TYR A 351 3.55 -9.04 -11.04
C TYR A 351 4.51 -9.56 -9.97
N ASP A 352 4.32 -10.79 -9.49
CA ASP A 352 5.29 -11.48 -8.64
C ASP A 352 6.48 -11.96 -9.49
N ILE A 353 7.71 -11.70 -9.03
CA ILE A 353 8.92 -12.10 -9.77
C ILE A 353 9.10 -13.63 -9.86
N ARG A 354 8.43 -14.40 -8.99
CA ARG A 354 8.49 -15.86 -8.99
C ARG A 354 7.79 -16.50 -10.18
N ILE A 355 7.00 -15.75 -10.96
CA ILE A 355 6.39 -16.24 -12.20
C ILE A 355 7.42 -16.51 -13.31
N LEU A 356 8.63 -15.94 -13.21
CA LEU A 356 9.64 -16.08 -14.24
C LEU A 356 10.14 -17.54 -14.35
N PRO A 357 10.43 -18.05 -15.56
CA PRO A 357 10.99 -19.39 -15.72
C PRO A 357 12.35 -19.54 -15.04
N LYS A 358 12.67 -20.78 -14.66
CA LYS A 358 13.92 -21.12 -13.96
C LYS A 358 15.16 -20.58 -14.67
N ALA A 359 15.27 -20.73 -15.98
CA ALA A 359 16.43 -20.26 -16.75
C ALA A 359 16.59 -18.72 -16.69
N VAL A 360 15.49 -17.96 -16.71
CA VAL A 360 15.53 -16.50 -16.54
C VAL A 360 15.96 -16.13 -15.11
N LYS A 361 15.44 -16.83 -14.09
CA LYS A 361 15.83 -16.64 -12.68
C LYS A 361 17.31 -16.91 -12.46
N GLU A 362 17.89 -17.90 -13.12
CA GLU A 362 19.31 -18.23 -13.05
C GLU A 362 20.18 -17.10 -13.63
N VAL A 363 19.79 -16.49 -14.75
CA VAL A 363 20.49 -15.33 -15.33
C VAL A 363 20.47 -14.14 -14.37
N ILE A 364 19.31 -13.82 -13.81
CA ILE A 364 19.15 -12.72 -12.83
C ILE A 364 19.98 -13.01 -11.57
N THR A 365 19.91 -14.24 -11.06
CA THR A 365 20.67 -14.66 -9.86
C THR A 365 22.16 -14.52 -10.10
N LYS A 366 22.66 -14.96 -11.26
CA LYS A 366 24.07 -14.83 -11.62
C LYS A 366 24.51 -13.37 -11.74
N LYS A 367 23.67 -12.50 -12.33
CA LYS A 367 23.96 -11.06 -12.44
C LYS A 367 24.14 -10.42 -11.05
N HIS A 368 23.26 -10.75 -10.11
CA HIS A 368 23.18 -10.09 -8.80
C HIS A 368 23.81 -10.90 -7.65
N GLN A 369 24.51 -12.02 -7.92
CA GLN A 369 24.99 -12.93 -6.86
C GLN A 369 25.96 -12.29 -5.85
N HIS A 370 26.62 -11.18 -6.22
CA HIS A 370 27.56 -10.44 -5.37
C HIS A 370 26.93 -9.19 -4.72
N ARG A 371 25.61 -8.99 -4.87
CA ARG A 371 24.86 -7.85 -4.35
C ARG A 371 24.16 -8.22 -3.05
N GLU A 372 24.81 -7.96 -1.91
CA GLU A 372 24.24 -8.22 -0.57
C GLU A 372 22.92 -7.47 -0.35
N ASP A 373 22.79 -6.26 -0.90
CA ASP A 373 21.59 -5.44 -0.89
C ASP A 373 20.40 -6.06 -1.67
N LEU A 374 20.68 -7.01 -2.57
CA LEU A 374 19.67 -7.77 -3.33
C LEU A 374 19.49 -9.21 -2.84
N ALA A 375 20.23 -9.67 -1.83
CA ALA A 375 20.19 -11.06 -1.40
C ALA A 375 18.79 -11.54 -0.98
N HIS A 376 17.99 -10.67 -0.35
CA HIS A 376 16.62 -10.98 0.03
C HIS A 376 15.68 -11.12 -1.18
N VAL A 377 15.87 -10.30 -2.22
CA VAL A 377 15.14 -10.38 -3.48
C VAL A 377 15.46 -11.70 -4.20
N LEU A 378 16.75 -12.07 -4.26
CA LEU A 378 17.17 -13.32 -4.89
C LEU A 378 16.65 -14.56 -4.16
N ARG A 379 16.59 -14.55 -2.82
CA ARG A 379 15.94 -15.63 -2.06
C ARG A 379 14.46 -15.76 -2.40
N PHE A 380 13.76 -14.64 -2.51
CA PHE A 380 12.34 -14.65 -2.88
C PHE A 380 12.12 -15.10 -4.33
N LEU A 381 12.88 -14.57 -5.29
CA LEU A 381 12.85 -14.95 -6.71
C LEU A 381 12.94 -16.47 -6.91
N ASN A 382 13.83 -17.12 -6.15
CA ASN A 382 14.11 -18.56 -6.26
C ASN A 382 13.23 -19.43 -5.35
N SER A 383 12.31 -18.83 -4.59
CA SER A 383 11.30 -19.59 -3.82
C SER A 383 10.18 -20.12 -4.71
N GLU A 384 9.43 -21.09 -4.19
CA GLU A 384 8.32 -21.70 -4.92
C GLU A 384 7.13 -20.75 -5.06
N MET A 385 6.41 -20.89 -6.17
CA MET A 385 5.14 -20.23 -6.45
C MET A 385 4.23 -21.20 -7.19
N ILE A 386 3.06 -21.44 -6.62
CA ILE A 386 2.00 -22.24 -7.25
C ILE A 386 1.46 -21.45 -8.45
N ASP A 387 1.12 -22.16 -9.53
CA ASP A 387 0.53 -21.58 -10.74
C ASP A 387 1.37 -20.49 -11.46
N ALA A 388 2.69 -20.47 -11.23
CA ALA A 388 3.62 -19.52 -11.84
C ALA A 388 3.44 -19.39 -13.37
N GLU A 389 3.27 -20.50 -14.09
CA GLU A 389 3.05 -20.50 -15.54
C GLU A 389 1.74 -19.82 -15.97
N LEU A 390 0.69 -19.91 -15.16
CA LEU A 390 -0.61 -19.29 -15.43
C LEU A 390 -0.53 -17.78 -15.20
N TYR A 391 0.11 -17.35 -14.12
CA TYR A 391 0.35 -15.92 -13.86
C TYR A 391 1.32 -15.28 -14.86
N LEU A 392 2.29 -16.04 -15.39
CA LEU A 392 3.15 -15.59 -16.48
C LEU A 392 2.35 -15.31 -17.76
N LYS A 393 1.34 -16.12 -18.09
CA LYS A 393 0.45 -15.86 -19.23
C LYS A 393 -0.32 -14.56 -19.06
N ASP A 394 -0.80 -14.27 -17.86
CA ASP A 394 -1.48 -13.01 -17.56
C ASP A 394 -0.51 -11.82 -17.64
N PHE A 395 0.71 -11.96 -17.14
CA PHE A 395 1.75 -10.93 -17.25
C PHE A 395 2.04 -10.58 -18.71
N ILE A 396 2.25 -11.59 -19.57
CA ILE A 396 2.48 -11.42 -21.00
C ILE A 396 1.28 -10.72 -21.65
N TYR A 397 0.06 -11.20 -21.37
CA TYR A 397 -1.17 -10.62 -21.93
C TYR A 397 -1.37 -9.16 -21.55
N LEU A 398 -1.22 -8.83 -20.26
CA LEU A 398 -1.36 -7.47 -19.75
C LEU A 398 -0.28 -6.55 -20.32
N THR A 399 0.95 -7.03 -20.43
CA THR A 399 2.07 -6.23 -20.95
C THR A 399 1.89 -5.96 -22.44
N LYS A 400 1.64 -6.98 -23.27
CA LYS A 400 1.35 -6.84 -24.70
C LYS A 400 0.15 -5.95 -24.97
N GLY A 401 -0.92 -6.16 -24.23
CA GLY A 401 -2.14 -5.37 -24.34
C GLY A 401 -1.89 -3.90 -24.02
N THR A 402 -1.16 -3.62 -22.94
CA THR A 402 -0.82 -2.26 -22.52
C THR A 402 0.11 -1.58 -23.53
N ASP A 403 1.13 -2.30 -24.02
CA ASP A 403 2.05 -1.85 -25.07
C ASP A 403 1.30 -1.45 -26.33
N LYS A 404 0.36 -2.29 -26.78
CA LYS A 404 -0.50 -1.99 -27.93
C LYS A 404 -1.37 -0.76 -27.70
N ILE A 405 -1.99 -0.60 -26.52
CA ILE A 405 -2.86 0.53 -26.21
C ILE A 405 -2.06 1.84 -26.14
N ARG A 406 -0.82 1.80 -25.61
CA ARG A 406 0.04 2.98 -25.44
C ARG A 406 0.98 3.25 -26.61
N ASN A 407 1.04 2.36 -27.59
CA ASN A 407 2.05 2.36 -28.65
C ASN A 407 3.48 2.38 -28.05
N GLU A 408 3.71 1.52 -27.07
CA GLU A 408 4.99 1.31 -26.40
C GLU A 408 5.53 -0.09 -26.74
N LYS A 409 6.80 -0.35 -26.44
CA LYS A 409 7.42 -1.68 -26.56
C LYS A 409 8.34 -1.95 -25.40
N PHE A 410 8.18 -3.09 -24.76
CA PHE A 410 9.05 -3.56 -23.68
C PHE A 410 10.54 -3.53 -24.09
N GLY A 411 10.87 -4.10 -25.25
CA GLY A 411 12.25 -4.16 -25.75
C GLY A 411 12.93 -2.81 -25.99
N ASP A 412 12.19 -1.73 -26.23
CA ASP A 412 12.77 -0.40 -26.43
C ASP A 412 13.26 0.22 -25.11
N ALA A 413 12.65 -0.17 -24.00
CA ALA A 413 12.99 0.31 -22.67
C ALA A 413 13.93 -0.65 -21.91
N MET A 414 13.87 -1.95 -22.17
CA MET A 414 14.64 -3.00 -21.48
C MET A 414 15.28 -3.99 -22.48
N PRO A 415 16.17 -3.55 -23.39
CA PRO A 415 16.63 -4.36 -24.53
C PRO A 415 17.38 -5.64 -24.11
N GLU A 416 18.28 -5.56 -23.12
CA GLU A 416 19.03 -6.73 -22.67
C GLU A 416 18.11 -7.75 -22.01
N PHE A 417 17.20 -7.29 -21.15
CA PHE A 417 16.28 -8.20 -20.48
C PHE A 417 15.26 -8.80 -21.45
N ASN A 418 14.80 -8.03 -22.44
CA ASN A 418 13.97 -8.54 -23.52
C ASN A 418 14.65 -9.67 -24.31
N GLN A 419 15.94 -9.53 -24.62
CA GLN A 419 16.70 -10.58 -25.30
C GLN A 419 16.72 -11.88 -24.48
N ILE A 420 16.97 -11.78 -23.17
CA ILE A 420 16.94 -12.94 -22.25
C ILE A 420 15.56 -13.60 -22.24
N LEU A 421 14.49 -12.82 -22.21
CA LEU A 421 13.13 -13.34 -22.24
C LEU A 421 12.82 -14.08 -23.55
N LEU A 422 13.18 -13.50 -24.70
CA LEU A 422 12.96 -14.12 -26.02
C LEU A 422 13.74 -15.43 -26.18
N GLU A 423 15.00 -15.49 -25.74
CA GLU A 423 15.81 -16.72 -25.75
C GLU A 423 15.20 -17.84 -24.90
N ASN A 424 14.35 -17.49 -23.94
CA ASN A 424 13.63 -18.41 -23.06
C ASN A 424 12.15 -18.59 -23.46
N GLY A 425 11.78 -18.22 -24.70
CA GLY A 425 10.44 -18.43 -25.25
C GLY A 425 9.37 -17.49 -24.68
N ILE A 426 9.77 -16.40 -24.01
CA ILE A 426 8.87 -15.36 -23.51
C ILE A 426 8.92 -14.18 -24.46
N ASP A 427 7.84 -14.01 -25.21
CA ASP A 427 7.65 -12.85 -26.10
C ASP A 427 6.66 -11.87 -25.46
N ILE A 428 7.14 -10.64 -25.19
CA ILE A 428 6.44 -9.55 -24.50
C ILE A 428 6.23 -8.36 -25.43
#